data_AF-A0A136KYQ6-F1
#
_entry.id   AF-A0A136KYQ6-F1
#
_cell.length_a   1.000
_cell.length_b   1.000
_cell.length_c   1.000
_cell.angle_alpha   90.00
_cell.angle_beta   90.00
_cell.angle_gamma   90.00
#
_symmetry.space_group_name_H-M   'P 1'
#
loop_
_entity.id
_entity.type
_entity.pdbx_description
1 polymer ?
#
loop_
_entity_poly.entity_id
_entity_poly.type
_entity_poly.pdbx_seq_one_letter_code
_entity_poly.pdbx_strand_id
1 'polypeptide(L)'
;MTPATMMLDIETPFITRQLQSYTPANYGLVEHGPVSAREALASSLNIPAVQALQFAGIGRMISLAANAGLNTLTENSELDLAVTLGGGEVRLLDLTQAYSIFPNGGTRVEPVMILSVRDHAGNTLYQWAVPQTSNRVIDERVAYLITDILSDDNARIMGFGRNSALNIGRPAAAKTGTTTDFRDNWIVGYTPNLVVGVWVGNADNAPMTDVTGVSGAAPIWNEFMRTVLRGQPELSFTRPDGITRMEVCAPSGMRPTNDCPQRHVEWFIEGTQPLEFDTVWQAFEIDTRSGLLAGEDTPDQNRVRRVFEILPQEARDWAVRSGIPQPPPQVVTLVDANDDALRLLEPDPYTVFELSPLLPGESQRIRLTVGAPANTRRVIYRMDGVALGEIDAAPWALWWPLELGEHELVAEALLADGSTLLSDPIPFRVVQDAPPQSYTEGE
;
A
#
# COMPACT_ATOMS: atom_id res chain seq x y z
N MET A 1 9.58 -1.43 2.75
CA MET A 1 8.56 -0.45 2.29
C MET A 1 9.15 0.95 2.41
N THR A 2 8.98 1.75 1.37
CA THR A 2 9.40 3.17 1.26
C THR A 2 8.19 4.02 0.93
N PRO A 3 8.25 5.37 1.01
CA PRO A 3 7.12 6.23 0.66
C PRO A 3 6.60 6.01 -0.78
N ALA A 4 7.48 5.62 -1.70
CA ALA A 4 7.15 5.33 -3.10
C ALA A 4 6.52 3.95 -3.32
N THR A 5 6.62 3.01 -2.37
CA THR A 5 6.14 1.63 -2.57
C THR A 5 4.68 1.60 -3.05
N MET A 6 4.41 0.90 -4.16
CA MET A 6 3.06 0.64 -4.64
C MET A 6 2.28 -0.16 -3.58
N MET A 7 1.09 0.34 -3.25
CA MET A 7 0.09 -0.32 -2.43
C MET A 7 -1.19 -0.46 -3.25
N LEU A 8 -1.86 -1.60 -3.16
CA LEU A 8 -3.08 -1.85 -3.94
C LEU A 8 -4.31 -1.50 -3.11
N ASP A 9 -4.96 -0.39 -3.44
CA ASP A 9 -6.22 0.04 -2.85
C ASP A 9 -7.42 -0.53 -3.62
N ILE A 10 -7.55 -1.85 -3.55
CA ILE A 10 -8.58 -2.68 -4.20
C ILE A 10 -9.12 -3.72 -3.20
N GLU A 11 -10.34 -4.21 -3.40
CA GLU A 11 -10.95 -5.23 -2.57
C GLU A 11 -10.01 -6.43 -2.38
N THR A 12 -9.49 -6.56 -1.17
CA THR A 12 -8.48 -7.56 -0.83
C THR A 12 -8.97 -8.36 0.37
N PRO A 13 -9.19 -9.67 0.23
CA PRO A 13 -9.46 -10.54 1.38
C PRO A 13 -8.16 -10.84 2.12
N PHE A 14 -8.16 -10.60 3.43
CA PHE A 14 -7.07 -10.98 4.33
C PHE A 14 -7.46 -12.19 5.17
N ILE A 15 -6.46 -12.89 5.71
CA ILE A 15 -6.66 -14.01 6.64
C ILE A 15 -6.20 -13.57 8.03
N THR A 16 -7.11 -13.63 9.00
CA THR A 16 -6.81 -13.32 10.41
C THR A 16 -6.02 -14.45 11.09
N ARG A 17 -5.51 -14.22 12.30
CA ARG A 17 -4.82 -15.26 13.09
C ARG A 17 -5.74 -16.43 13.45
N GLN A 18 -7.06 -16.18 13.50
CA GLN A 18 -8.09 -17.21 13.70
C GLN A 18 -8.51 -17.90 12.38
N LEU A 19 -7.77 -17.68 11.29
CA LEU A 19 -8.02 -18.28 9.96
C LEU A 19 -9.38 -17.89 9.37
N GLN A 20 -9.86 -16.69 9.69
CA GLN A 20 -11.10 -16.14 9.15
C GLN A 20 -10.78 -15.16 8.02
N SER A 21 -11.68 -15.08 7.04
CA SER A 21 -11.60 -14.06 5.99
C SER A 21 -12.01 -12.70 6.57
N TYR A 22 -11.18 -11.69 6.32
CA TYR A 22 -11.40 -10.30 6.70
C TYR A 22 -11.20 -9.41 5.48
N THR A 23 -12.27 -8.77 5.01
CA THR A 23 -12.23 -7.88 3.85
C THR A 23 -12.59 -6.46 4.29
N PRO A 24 -11.61 -5.58 4.57
CA PRO A 24 -11.87 -4.19 4.92
C PRO A 24 -12.35 -3.42 3.69
N ALA A 25 -13.14 -2.36 3.93
CA ALA A 25 -13.54 -1.42 2.90
C ALA A 25 -13.04 -0.02 3.26
N ASN A 26 -12.76 0.79 2.25
CA ASN A 26 -12.48 2.22 2.45
C ASN A 26 -13.72 2.98 2.89
N TYR A 27 -13.48 4.13 3.52
CA TYR A 27 -14.52 5.13 3.69
C TYR A 27 -15.08 5.54 2.32
N GLY A 28 -16.41 5.62 2.20
CA GLY A 28 -17.08 5.93 0.94
C GLY A 28 -17.14 4.77 -0.07
N LEU A 29 -16.57 3.60 0.24
CA LEU A 29 -16.58 2.39 -0.60
C LEU A 29 -15.95 2.59 -1.99
N VAL A 30 -14.96 3.48 -2.08
CA VAL A 30 -14.21 3.73 -3.33
C VAL A 30 -12.85 3.07 -3.25
N GLU A 31 -12.52 2.32 -4.30
CA GLU A 31 -11.20 1.76 -4.58
C GLU A 31 -10.41 2.74 -5.47
N HIS A 32 -9.14 2.96 -5.16
CA HIS A 32 -8.27 3.85 -5.94
C HIS A 32 -7.25 3.11 -6.81
N GLY A 33 -7.17 1.78 -6.70
CA GLY A 33 -6.21 0.98 -7.47
C GLY A 33 -4.78 1.13 -6.92
N PRO A 34 -3.75 1.15 -7.77
CA PRO A 34 -2.37 1.34 -7.31
C PRO A 34 -2.16 2.76 -6.79
N VAL A 35 -1.72 2.88 -5.55
CA VAL A 35 -1.36 4.15 -4.89
C VAL A 35 0.01 4.03 -4.23
N SER A 36 0.72 5.14 -4.05
CA SER A 36 1.95 5.11 -3.25
C SER A 36 1.64 4.94 -1.76
N ALA A 37 2.58 4.38 -0.98
CA ALA A 37 2.50 4.34 0.47
C ALA A 37 2.34 5.75 1.09
N ARG A 38 2.94 6.78 0.47
CA ARG A 38 2.70 8.19 0.79
C ARG A 38 1.22 8.54 0.67
N GLU A 39 0.62 8.36 -0.51
CA GLU A 39 -0.78 8.71 -0.76
C GLU A 39 -1.72 7.92 0.16
N ALA A 40 -1.47 6.62 0.32
CA ALA A 40 -2.26 5.76 1.19
C ALA A 40 -2.29 6.25 2.65
N LEU A 41 -1.12 6.54 3.24
CA LEU A 41 -1.03 7.03 4.62
C LEU A 41 -1.60 8.46 4.75
N ALA A 42 -1.26 9.34 3.81
CA ALA A 42 -1.71 10.73 3.82
C ALA A 42 -3.22 10.85 3.64
N SER A 43 -3.83 10.00 2.83
CA SER A 43 -5.28 9.96 2.57
C SER A 43 -6.06 8.98 3.47
N SER A 44 -5.38 8.29 4.39
CA SER A 44 -5.99 7.39 5.36
C SER A 44 -6.78 6.23 4.73
N LEU A 45 -6.22 5.59 3.70
CA LEU A 45 -6.84 4.46 3.03
C LEU A 45 -6.77 3.20 3.91
N ASN A 46 -7.88 2.49 4.04
CA ASN A 46 -8.02 1.38 4.97
C ASN A 46 -7.32 0.12 4.44
N ILE A 47 -7.51 -0.20 3.15
CA ILE A 47 -7.01 -1.44 2.56
C ILE A 47 -5.46 -1.46 2.56
N PRO A 48 -4.76 -0.43 2.05
CA PRO A 48 -3.31 -0.31 2.18
C PRO A 48 -2.79 -0.35 3.63
N ALA A 49 -3.54 0.18 4.61
CA ALA A 49 -3.12 0.13 6.01
C ALA A 49 -3.08 -1.31 6.54
N VAL A 50 -4.05 -2.15 6.14
CA VAL A 50 -4.05 -3.58 6.49
C VAL A 50 -2.93 -4.32 5.76
N GLN A 51 -2.68 -4.02 4.49
CA GLN A 51 -1.53 -4.57 3.73
C GLN A 51 -0.20 -4.24 4.42
N ALA A 52 -0.01 -3.00 4.86
CA ALA A 52 1.19 -2.57 5.56
C ALA A 52 1.39 -3.32 6.89
N LEU A 53 0.32 -3.54 7.65
CA LEU A 53 0.40 -4.34 8.89
C LEU A 53 0.66 -5.82 8.61
N GLN A 54 0.07 -6.39 7.57
CA GLN A 54 0.34 -7.77 7.17
C GLN A 54 1.81 -7.94 6.80
N PHE A 55 2.37 -7.01 6.03
CA PHE A 55 3.79 -6.98 5.68
C PHE A 55 4.70 -6.82 6.92
N ALA A 56 4.39 -5.86 7.82
CA ALA A 56 5.23 -5.57 8.98
C ALA A 56 5.10 -6.62 10.10
N GLY A 57 3.92 -7.24 10.23
CA GLY A 57 3.57 -8.16 11.30
C GLY A 57 2.99 -7.47 12.54
N ILE A 58 1.90 -8.05 13.06
CA ILE A 58 1.13 -7.53 14.19
C ILE A 58 1.98 -7.38 15.46
N GLY A 59 2.82 -8.38 15.77
CA GLY A 59 3.68 -8.34 16.95
C GLY A 59 4.67 -7.18 16.93
N ARG A 60 5.30 -6.90 15.78
CA ARG A 60 6.23 -5.78 15.64
C ARG A 60 5.53 -4.44 15.82
N MET A 61 4.32 -4.31 15.27
CA MET A 61 3.51 -3.10 15.44
C MET A 61 3.15 -2.87 16.90
N ILE A 62 2.67 -3.89 17.62
CA ILE A 62 2.33 -3.79 19.05
C ILE A 62 3.56 -3.39 19.88
N SER A 63 4.72 -4.02 19.64
CA SER A 63 5.96 -3.68 20.33
C SER A 63 6.41 -2.24 20.06
N LEU A 64 6.32 -1.78 18.81
CA LEU A 64 6.62 -0.40 18.45
C LEU A 64 5.69 0.59 19.16
N ALA A 65 4.39 0.32 19.13
CA ALA A 65 3.37 1.15 19.79
C ALA A 65 3.60 1.22 21.32
N ALA A 66 3.93 0.10 21.95
CA ALA A 66 4.26 0.04 23.37
C ALA A 66 5.50 0.86 23.73
N ASN A 67 6.56 0.76 22.92
CA ASN A 67 7.77 1.56 23.08
C ASN A 67 7.47 3.07 22.95
N ALA A 68 6.54 3.44 22.06
CA ALA A 68 6.00 4.79 21.94
C ALA A 68 5.03 5.20 23.08
N GLY A 69 4.68 4.31 24.02
CA GLY A 69 3.86 4.62 25.19
C GLY A 69 2.43 4.09 25.16
N LEU A 70 2.02 3.39 24.10
CA LEU A 70 0.68 2.80 23.96
C LEU A 70 0.59 1.41 24.60
N ASN A 71 0.84 1.35 25.91
CA ASN A 71 0.91 0.09 26.65
C ASN A 71 -0.42 -0.68 26.67
N THR A 72 -1.57 -0.01 26.57
CA THR A 72 -2.90 -0.65 26.57
C THR A 72 -3.07 -1.67 25.43
N LEU A 73 -2.35 -1.51 24.32
CA LEU A 73 -2.37 -2.46 23.21
C LEU A 73 -1.66 -3.78 23.56
N THR A 74 -0.66 -3.74 24.45
CA THR A 74 0.05 -4.96 24.87
C THR A 74 -0.77 -5.86 25.78
N GLU A 75 -1.80 -5.30 26.41
CA GLU A 75 -2.68 -6.00 27.35
C GLU A 75 -3.76 -6.82 26.63
N ASN A 76 -3.95 -6.61 25.33
CA ASN A 76 -4.97 -7.29 24.53
C ASN A 76 -4.35 -8.34 23.58
N SER A 77 -4.43 -9.61 23.98
CA SER A 77 -3.95 -10.75 23.18
C SER A 77 -4.78 -11.03 21.94
N GLU A 78 -6.00 -10.49 21.85
CA GLU A 78 -6.95 -10.74 20.76
C GLU A 78 -6.78 -9.75 19.60
N LEU A 79 -5.81 -8.85 19.66
CA LEU A 79 -5.54 -7.90 18.58
C LEU A 79 -5.12 -8.64 17.30
N ASP A 80 -5.86 -8.35 16.24
CA ASP A 80 -5.62 -8.84 14.88
C ASP A 80 -5.52 -7.66 13.90
N LEU A 81 -5.56 -7.92 12.59
CA LEU A 81 -5.43 -6.94 11.51
C LEU A 81 -6.29 -5.69 11.67
N ALA A 82 -7.49 -5.82 12.25
CA ALA A 82 -8.42 -4.72 12.50
C ALA A 82 -7.85 -3.61 13.42
N VAL A 83 -6.76 -3.87 14.17
CA VAL A 83 -6.09 -2.85 14.98
C VAL A 83 -5.60 -1.64 14.15
N THR A 84 -5.25 -1.85 12.88
CA THR A 84 -4.90 -0.75 11.95
C THR A 84 -6.04 0.22 11.70
N LEU A 85 -7.28 -0.24 11.85
CA LEU A 85 -8.49 0.53 11.59
C LEU A 85 -9.18 0.94 12.91
N GLY A 86 -8.44 0.96 14.02
CA GLY A 86 -8.95 1.39 15.32
C GLY A 86 -9.52 0.28 16.20
N GLY A 87 -9.23 -1.00 15.91
CA GLY A 87 -9.62 -2.14 16.75
C GLY A 87 -8.89 -2.24 18.11
N GLY A 88 -8.12 -1.21 18.52
CA GLY A 88 -7.39 -1.17 19.78
C GLY A 88 -7.66 0.12 20.55
N GLU A 89 -8.05 -0.02 21.82
CA GLU A 89 -8.37 1.11 22.70
C GLU A 89 -7.11 1.74 23.32
N VAL A 90 -7.04 3.07 23.30
CA VAL A 90 -5.93 3.85 23.86
C VAL A 90 -6.45 5.10 24.56
N ARG A 91 -5.69 5.65 25.51
CA ARG A 91 -6.02 6.94 26.13
C ARG A 91 -5.55 8.08 25.25
N LEU A 92 -6.31 9.18 25.19
CA LEU A 92 -5.96 10.37 24.42
C LEU A 92 -4.58 10.93 24.78
N LEU A 93 -4.25 10.98 26.07
CA LEU A 93 -2.96 11.49 26.51
C LEU A 93 -1.80 10.60 26.03
N ASP A 94 -1.98 9.28 26.09
CA ASP A 94 -0.96 8.30 25.65
C ASP A 94 -0.77 8.36 24.13
N LEU A 95 -1.85 8.50 23.36
CA LEU A 95 -1.80 8.68 21.91
C LEU A 95 -1.13 10.00 21.51
N THR A 96 -1.50 11.10 22.17
CA THR A 96 -0.88 12.41 21.93
C THR A 96 0.61 12.36 22.23
N GLN A 97 1.00 11.69 23.32
CA GLN A 97 2.39 11.48 23.65
C GLN A 97 3.10 10.63 22.59
N ALA A 98 2.52 9.51 22.16
CA ALA A 98 3.15 8.61 21.20
C ALA A 98 3.49 9.33 19.88
N TYR A 99 2.65 10.28 19.45
CA TYR A 99 2.93 11.12 18.28
C TYR A 99 4.12 12.08 18.46
N SER A 100 4.58 12.33 19.68
CA SER A 100 5.76 13.17 19.95
C SER A 100 7.05 12.63 19.34
N ILE A 101 7.12 11.32 19.07
CA ILE A 101 8.30 10.73 18.46
C ILE A 101 8.57 11.33 17.08
N PHE A 102 7.55 11.74 16.32
CA PHE A 102 7.73 12.23 14.96
C PHE A 102 8.43 13.60 14.88
N PRO A 103 7.92 14.68 15.51
CA PRO A 103 8.63 15.96 15.53
C PRO A 103 9.93 15.93 16.32
N ASN A 104 10.13 14.94 17.20
CA ASN A 104 11.29 14.82 18.08
C ASN A 104 12.33 13.78 17.60
N GLY A 105 12.45 13.58 16.28
CA GLY A 105 13.51 12.75 15.69
C GLY A 105 13.50 11.28 16.14
N GLY A 106 12.32 10.76 16.45
CA GLY A 106 12.10 9.40 16.93
C GLY A 106 12.21 9.20 18.43
N THR A 107 12.43 10.26 19.22
CA THR A 107 12.58 10.16 20.68
C THR A 107 11.26 10.42 21.41
N ARG A 108 10.87 9.49 22.27
CA ARG A 108 9.68 9.62 23.11
C ARG A 108 9.88 10.66 24.21
N VAL A 109 8.82 11.41 24.51
CA VAL A 109 8.78 12.34 25.66
C VAL A 109 7.79 11.84 26.71
N GLU A 110 8.08 12.08 27.98
CA GLU A 110 7.12 11.86 29.07
C GLU A 110 6.36 13.16 29.36
N PRO A 111 5.01 13.17 29.36
CA PRO A 111 4.24 14.36 29.67
C PRO A 111 4.33 14.67 31.17
N VAL A 112 4.56 15.93 31.50
CA VAL A 112 4.74 16.38 32.89
C VAL A 112 3.83 17.56 33.17
N MET A 113 3.00 17.44 34.22
CA MET A 113 2.10 18.52 34.64
C MET A 113 2.68 19.44 35.72
N ILE A 114 3.60 18.93 36.55
CA ILE A 114 4.18 19.69 37.67
C ILE A 114 5.65 19.92 37.38
N LEU A 115 6.05 21.19 37.24
CA LEU A 115 7.45 21.56 36.97
C LEU A 115 8.24 21.89 38.24
N SER A 116 7.59 22.48 39.25
CA SER A 116 8.24 22.86 40.51
C SER A 116 7.19 22.95 41.62
N VAL A 117 7.57 22.53 42.83
CA VAL A 117 6.80 22.74 44.06
C VAL A 117 7.70 23.45 45.06
N ARG A 118 7.20 24.55 45.64
CA ARG A 118 7.92 25.32 46.66
C ARG A 118 7.08 25.47 47.92
N ASP A 119 7.73 25.52 49.07
CA ASP A 119 7.06 25.83 50.34
C ASP A 119 6.81 27.35 50.52
N HIS A 120 6.16 27.73 51.61
CA HIS A 120 5.88 29.14 51.93
C HIS A 120 7.15 29.98 52.17
N ALA A 121 8.25 29.35 52.59
CA ALA A 121 9.54 30.01 52.78
C ALA A 121 10.34 30.16 51.47
N GLY A 122 9.82 29.63 50.36
CA GLY A 122 10.45 29.69 49.04
C GLY A 122 11.43 28.54 48.77
N ASN A 123 11.53 27.54 49.66
CA ASN A 123 12.38 26.38 49.43
C ASN A 123 11.77 25.47 48.37
N THR A 124 12.60 24.97 47.45
CA THR A 124 12.14 24.04 46.41
C THR A 124 12.01 22.64 46.99
N LEU A 125 10.77 22.13 47.05
CA LEU A 125 10.44 20.77 47.50
C LEU A 125 10.54 19.75 46.36
N TYR A 126 10.24 20.20 45.14
CA TYR A 126 10.32 19.39 43.93
C TYR A 126 10.71 20.30 42.76
N GLN A 127 11.58 19.81 41.90
CA GLN A 127 11.92 20.43 40.64
C GLN A 127 11.99 19.33 39.60
N TRP A 128 11.17 19.44 38.55
CA TRP A 128 11.31 18.55 37.42
C TRP A 128 12.65 18.81 36.73
N ALA A 129 13.36 17.73 36.44
CA ALA A 129 14.59 17.74 35.67
C ALA A 129 14.30 17.06 34.33
N VAL A 130 14.80 17.68 33.25
CA VAL A 130 14.69 17.11 31.90
C VAL A 130 15.39 15.75 31.90
N PRO A 131 14.69 14.64 31.58
CA PRO A 131 15.33 13.34 31.44
C PRO A 131 16.44 13.41 30.39
N GLN A 132 17.56 12.73 30.64
CA GLN A 132 18.55 12.51 29.58
C GLN A 132 17.86 11.72 28.46
N THR A 133 17.98 12.18 27.21
CA THR A 133 17.33 11.60 26.03
C THR A 133 17.90 10.20 25.73
N SER A 134 17.37 9.17 26.40
CA SER A 134 17.75 7.77 26.19
C SER A 134 16.67 6.94 25.48
N ASN A 135 15.54 7.53 25.12
CA ASN A 135 14.35 6.77 24.67
C ASN A 135 14.09 6.96 23.18
N ARG A 136 15.09 6.68 22.33
CA ARG A 136 14.90 6.63 20.87
C ARG A 136 14.04 5.40 20.53
N VAL A 137 12.86 5.63 19.98
CA VAL A 137 11.88 4.60 19.60
C VAL A 137 12.02 4.23 18.13
N ILE A 138 12.29 5.21 17.27
CA ILE A 138 12.52 5.03 15.83
C ILE A 138 13.73 5.83 15.36
N ASP A 139 14.27 5.45 14.20
CA ASP A 139 15.26 6.23 13.48
C ASP A 139 14.68 7.60 13.10
N GLU A 140 15.49 8.66 13.21
CA GLU A 140 15.07 10.03 12.86
C GLU A 140 14.73 10.21 11.39
N ARG A 141 15.36 9.41 10.51
CA ARG A 141 15.07 9.35 9.08
C ARG A 141 13.66 8.81 8.84
N VAL A 142 13.25 7.79 9.59
CA VAL A 142 11.87 7.26 9.56
C VAL A 142 10.89 8.29 10.10
N ALA A 143 11.21 8.93 11.23
CA ALA A 143 10.37 9.98 11.81
C ALA A 143 10.15 11.15 10.83
N TYR A 144 11.20 11.54 10.11
CA TYR A 144 11.14 12.57 9.08
C TYR A 144 10.27 12.15 7.90
N LEU A 145 10.42 10.94 7.35
CA LEU A 145 9.60 10.48 6.23
C LEU A 145 8.11 10.42 6.59
N ILE A 146 7.76 9.95 7.78
CA ILE A 146 6.36 9.99 8.25
C ILE A 146 5.87 11.43 8.38
N THR A 147 6.70 12.32 8.93
CA THR A 147 6.39 13.74 9.07
C THR A 147 6.22 14.45 7.72
N ASP A 148 6.96 14.03 6.69
CA ASP A 148 6.89 14.56 5.34
C ASP A 148 5.68 14.02 4.55
N ILE A 149 5.20 12.81 4.83
CA ILE A 149 3.97 12.23 4.25
C ILE A 149 2.71 12.85 4.86
N LEU A 150 2.61 12.84 6.19
CA LEU A 150 1.72 13.77 6.90
C LEU A 150 2.25 15.18 6.55
N SER A 151 1.62 16.33 6.75
CA SER A 151 2.12 17.63 6.24
C SER A 151 2.13 17.84 4.71
N ASP A 152 2.21 16.81 3.88
CA ASP A 152 2.00 16.96 2.43
C ASP A 152 0.50 17.13 2.10
N ASP A 153 0.13 18.37 1.81
CA ASP A 153 -1.25 18.71 1.44
C ASP A 153 -1.69 18.12 0.11
N ASN A 154 -0.77 17.84 -0.83
CA ASN A 154 -1.13 17.23 -2.11
C ASN A 154 -1.46 15.74 -1.93
N ALA A 155 -0.64 15.02 -1.15
CA ALA A 155 -0.86 13.60 -0.85
C ALA A 155 -2.19 13.33 -0.11
N ARG A 156 -2.72 14.36 0.58
CA ARG A 156 -4.00 14.32 1.31
C ARG A 156 -5.24 14.57 0.46
N ILE A 157 -5.09 15.09 -0.77
CA ILE A 157 -6.23 15.56 -1.57
C ILE A 157 -7.22 14.44 -1.84
N MET A 158 -6.73 13.22 -2.09
CA MET A 158 -7.58 12.06 -2.39
C MET A 158 -8.54 11.77 -1.24
N GLY A 159 -8.05 11.70 0.00
CA GLY A 159 -8.88 11.39 1.17
C GLY A 159 -9.69 12.57 1.71
N PHE A 160 -9.17 13.80 1.63
CA PHE A 160 -9.70 14.94 2.39
C PHE A 160 -10.05 16.16 1.55
N GLY A 161 -9.79 16.13 0.25
CA GLY A 161 -9.97 17.26 -0.66
C GLY A 161 -8.93 18.37 -0.47
N ARG A 162 -9.02 19.38 -1.34
CA ARG A 162 -8.17 20.57 -1.26
C ARG A 162 -8.59 21.47 -0.09
N ASN A 163 -7.64 22.10 0.58
CA ASN A 163 -7.87 23.03 1.69
C ASN A 163 -8.67 22.42 2.85
N SER A 164 -8.39 21.16 3.20
CA SER A 164 -9.04 20.48 4.32
C SER A 164 -8.72 21.16 5.66
N ALA A 165 -9.45 20.77 6.71
CA ALA A 165 -9.20 21.23 8.09
C ALA A 165 -7.80 20.84 8.62
N LEU A 166 -7.02 20.03 7.88
CA LEU A 166 -5.65 19.69 8.23
C LEU A 166 -4.66 20.81 7.86
N ASN A 167 -5.04 21.73 6.97
CA ASN A 167 -4.22 22.87 6.59
C ASN A 167 -4.46 24.04 7.57
N ILE A 168 -3.43 24.36 8.36
CA ILE A 168 -3.46 25.49 9.31
C ILE A 168 -2.83 26.78 8.76
N GLY A 169 -2.34 26.76 7.52
CA GLY A 169 -1.65 27.88 6.85
C GLY A 169 -0.16 28.00 7.16
N ARG A 170 0.46 26.94 7.69
CA ARG A 170 1.89 26.83 8.02
C ARG A 170 2.30 25.34 8.09
N PRO A 171 3.60 24.98 8.07
CA PRO A 171 4.05 23.60 8.16
C PRO A 171 3.49 22.89 9.39
N ALA A 172 2.68 21.84 9.17
CA ALA A 172 2.11 21.00 10.21
C ALA A 172 1.78 19.61 9.66
N ALA A 173 2.12 18.59 10.41
CA ALA A 173 1.73 17.21 10.14
C ALA A 173 0.52 16.85 10.98
N ALA A 174 -0.34 15.99 10.46
CA ALA A 174 -1.57 15.59 11.13
C ALA A 174 -2.10 14.29 10.53
N LYS A 175 -2.70 13.47 11.39
CA LYS A 175 -3.42 12.26 11.02
C LYS A 175 -4.79 12.23 11.71
N THR A 176 -5.81 11.92 10.94
CA THR A 176 -7.18 11.71 11.42
C THR A 176 -7.40 10.26 11.83
N GLY A 177 -8.35 10.04 12.73
CA GLY A 177 -8.88 8.73 13.10
C GLY A 177 -10.41 8.76 13.13
N THR A 178 -11.04 7.71 12.63
CA THR A 178 -12.50 7.51 12.69
C THR A 178 -12.75 6.04 12.93
N THR A 179 -13.48 5.71 13.99
CA THR A 179 -13.85 4.31 14.23
C THR A 179 -14.94 3.87 13.27
N THR A 180 -14.96 2.58 12.92
CA THR A 180 -15.94 1.99 11.99
C THR A 180 -17.39 2.12 12.48
N ASP A 181 -17.61 2.26 13.79
CA ASP A 181 -18.91 2.45 14.41
C ASP A 181 -19.27 3.92 14.69
N PHE A 182 -18.44 4.86 14.21
CA PHE A 182 -18.63 6.31 14.33
C PHE A 182 -18.77 6.81 15.77
N ARG A 183 -18.21 6.09 16.75
CA ARG A 183 -18.22 6.48 18.16
C ARG A 183 -17.10 7.44 18.52
N ASP A 184 -15.94 7.26 17.88
CA ASP A 184 -14.77 8.06 18.18
C ASP A 184 -14.20 8.73 16.95
N ASN A 185 -13.88 10.00 17.14
CA ASN A 185 -13.32 10.86 16.13
C ASN A 185 -12.07 11.53 16.69
N TRP A 186 -10.95 11.31 16.01
CA TRP A 186 -9.64 11.71 16.47
C TRP A 186 -8.94 12.56 15.43
N ILE A 187 -8.12 13.47 15.92
CA ILE A 187 -6.99 14.00 15.17
C ILE A 187 -5.81 14.13 16.11
N VAL A 188 -4.64 13.72 15.64
CA VAL A 188 -3.38 14.09 16.28
C VAL A 188 -2.55 14.80 15.25
N GLY A 189 -2.13 16.02 15.56
CA GLY A 189 -1.34 16.84 14.67
C GLY A 189 -0.33 17.68 15.42
N TYR A 190 0.72 18.06 14.71
CA TYR A 190 1.91 18.63 15.30
C TYR A 190 2.62 19.60 14.35
N THR A 191 3.32 20.53 14.99
CA THR A 191 4.39 21.35 14.41
C THR A 191 5.71 20.93 15.06
N PRO A 192 6.88 21.42 14.61
CA PRO A 192 8.16 21.00 15.18
C PRO A 192 8.28 21.14 16.71
N ASN A 193 7.49 22.02 17.34
CA ASN A 193 7.57 22.33 18.77
C ASN A 193 6.26 22.13 19.56
N LEU A 194 5.21 21.56 18.94
CA LEU A 194 3.92 21.37 19.61
C LEU A 194 3.17 20.18 19.00
N VAL A 195 2.70 19.25 19.85
CA VAL A 195 1.82 18.14 19.50
C VAL A 195 0.47 18.33 20.19
N VAL A 196 -0.62 18.13 19.46
CA VAL A 196 -1.99 18.28 19.95
C VAL A 196 -2.83 17.11 19.47
N GLY A 197 -3.43 16.39 20.41
CA GLY A 197 -4.50 15.43 20.15
C GLY A 197 -5.85 16.01 20.51
N VAL A 198 -6.85 15.77 19.67
CA VAL A 198 -8.25 16.11 19.93
C VAL A 198 -9.10 14.86 19.71
N TRP A 199 -10.00 14.61 20.64
CA TRP A 199 -11.03 13.59 20.55
C TRP A 199 -12.41 14.22 20.63
N VAL A 200 -13.34 13.70 19.83
CA VAL A 200 -14.76 14.01 19.88
C VAL A 200 -15.53 12.69 19.87
N GLY A 201 -16.50 12.56 20.78
CA GLY A 201 -17.37 11.40 20.90
C GLY A 201 -18.46 11.67 21.92
N ASN A 202 -19.48 10.80 21.95
CA ASN A 202 -20.51 10.87 22.97
C ASN A 202 -20.03 10.19 24.26
N ALA A 203 -20.19 10.85 25.40
CA ALA A 203 -19.72 10.33 26.69
C ALA A 203 -20.44 9.04 27.13
N ASP A 204 -21.59 8.73 26.54
CA ASP A 204 -22.36 7.50 26.76
C ASP A 204 -22.03 6.39 25.73
N ASN A 205 -21.00 6.60 24.90
CA ASN A 205 -20.57 5.67 23.85
C ASN A 205 -21.62 5.43 22.74
N ALA A 206 -22.62 6.30 22.62
CA ALA A 206 -23.54 6.25 21.49
C ALA A 206 -22.80 6.67 20.19
N PRO A 207 -23.10 6.04 19.03
CA PRO A 207 -22.59 6.49 17.74
C PRO A 207 -22.93 7.95 17.45
N MET A 208 -22.00 8.70 16.86
CA MET A 208 -22.26 10.01 16.31
C MET A 208 -22.95 9.89 14.95
N THR A 209 -23.74 10.90 14.57
CA THR A 209 -24.44 10.96 13.28
C THR A 209 -23.77 11.99 12.37
N ASP A 210 -23.41 11.61 11.14
CA ASP A 210 -22.82 12.49 10.12
C ASP A 210 -21.49 13.18 10.52
N VAL A 211 -20.67 12.54 11.37
CA VAL A 211 -19.36 13.07 11.80
C VAL A 211 -18.21 12.11 11.48
N THR A 212 -17.18 12.62 10.80
CA THR A 212 -15.90 11.95 10.47
C THR A 212 -14.72 12.69 11.06
N GLY A 213 -13.54 12.05 11.14
CA GLY A 213 -12.25 12.64 11.53
C GLY A 213 -12.08 14.12 11.17
N VAL A 214 -12.32 14.42 9.89
CA VAL A 214 -12.14 15.75 9.28
C VAL A 214 -13.26 16.74 9.60
N SER A 215 -14.46 16.28 9.93
CA SER A 215 -15.62 17.13 10.23
C SER A 215 -15.89 17.31 11.73
N GLY A 216 -15.37 16.43 12.58
CA GLY A 216 -15.52 16.49 14.04
C GLY A 216 -14.29 17.06 14.76
N ALA A 217 -13.23 16.27 14.90
CA ALA A 217 -12.06 16.67 15.69
C ALA A 217 -11.12 17.65 14.95
N ALA A 218 -11.00 17.53 13.63
CA ALA A 218 -10.07 18.36 12.84
C ALA A 218 -10.34 19.87 12.89
N PRO A 219 -11.59 20.38 12.83
CA PRO A 219 -11.85 21.81 12.95
C PRO A 219 -11.43 22.39 14.31
N ILE A 220 -11.67 21.65 15.40
CA ILE A 220 -11.24 22.05 16.75
C ILE A 220 -9.71 22.14 16.82
N TRP A 221 -9.03 21.12 16.29
CA TRP A 221 -7.56 21.12 16.21
C TRP A 221 -7.04 22.30 15.38
N ASN A 222 -7.64 22.57 14.23
CA ASN A 222 -7.25 23.66 13.34
C ASN A 222 -7.34 25.02 14.04
N GLU A 223 -8.49 25.30 14.67
CA GLU A 223 -8.74 26.56 15.39
C GLU A 223 -7.77 26.73 16.57
N PHE A 224 -7.57 25.67 17.35
CA PHE A 224 -6.62 25.67 18.47
C PHE A 224 -5.21 25.98 17.98
N MET A 225 -4.70 25.21 17.01
CA MET A 225 -3.35 25.35 16.47
C MET A 225 -3.12 26.76 15.91
N ARG A 226 -4.05 27.29 15.12
CA ARG A 226 -3.97 28.66 14.59
C ARG A 226 -3.98 29.72 15.67
N THR A 227 -4.72 29.49 16.76
CA THR A 227 -4.82 30.45 17.87
C THR A 227 -3.53 30.48 18.68
N VAL A 228 -3.02 29.32 19.10
CA VAL A 228 -1.82 29.24 19.95
C VAL A 228 -0.53 29.58 19.20
N LEU A 229 -0.49 29.36 17.89
CA LEU A 229 0.67 29.67 17.04
C LEU A 229 0.63 31.09 16.46
N ARG A 230 -0.40 31.88 16.76
CA ARG A 230 -0.50 33.27 16.27
C ARG A 230 0.66 34.11 16.82
N GLY A 231 1.42 34.72 15.91
CA GLY A 231 2.59 35.54 16.26
C GLY A 231 3.83 34.74 16.66
N GLN A 232 3.77 33.40 16.65
CA GLN A 232 4.94 32.54 16.85
C GLN A 232 5.70 32.36 15.53
N PRO A 233 7.04 32.24 15.56
CA PRO A 233 7.83 31.94 14.36
C PRO A 233 7.33 30.71 13.63
N GLU A 234 7.37 30.76 12.30
CA GLU A 234 7.16 29.58 11.48
C GLU A 234 8.41 28.69 11.52
N LEU A 235 8.22 27.43 11.92
CA LEU A 235 9.29 26.44 12.00
C LEU A 235 9.07 25.39 10.92
N SER A 236 10.15 24.92 10.30
CA SER A 236 10.14 23.80 9.36
C SER A 236 10.61 22.53 10.05
N PHE A 237 10.16 21.37 9.56
CA PHE A 237 10.70 20.09 10.00
C PHE A 237 12.12 19.91 9.46
N THR A 238 13.08 19.71 10.36
CA THR A 238 14.49 19.55 9.98
C THR A 238 14.70 18.18 9.36
N ARG A 239 15.23 18.14 8.14
CA ARG A 239 15.63 16.90 7.48
C ARG A 239 16.94 16.37 8.09
N PRO A 240 16.99 15.11 8.55
CA PRO A 240 18.23 14.51 9.02
C PRO A 240 19.16 14.13 7.85
N ASP A 241 20.41 13.80 8.18
CA ASP A 241 21.35 13.22 7.22
C ASP A 241 20.91 11.80 6.78
N GLY A 242 21.47 11.30 5.67
CA GLY A 242 21.13 9.98 5.14
C GLY A 242 19.73 9.89 4.51
N ILE A 243 19.10 11.04 4.22
CA ILE A 243 17.90 11.15 3.38
C ILE A 243 18.28 11.68 2.00
N THR A 244 17.77 11.04 0.95
CA THR A 244 18.06 11.37 -0.45
C THR A 244 16.78 11.37 -1.29
N ARG A 245 16.86 11.93 -2.51
CA ARG A 245 15.74 11.98 -3.45
C ARG A 245 16.01 11.16 -4.69
N MET A 246 14.94 10.57 -5.23
CA MET A 246 14.99 9.90 -6.53
C MET A 246 13.69 10.14 -7.30
N GLU A 247 13.80 10.32 -8.61
CA GLU A 247 12.63 10.28 -9.50
C GLU A 247 12.16 8.82 -9.64
N VAL A 248 10.87 8.59 -9.42
CA VAL A 248 10.20 7.30 -9.56
C VAL A 248 9.01 7.41 -10.51
N CYS A 249 8.63 6.28 -11.10
CA CYS A 249 7.37 6.15 -11.79
C CYS A 249 6.22 6.09 -10.78
N ALA A 250 5.16 6.88 -10.99
CA ALA A 250 4.11 7.09 -10.00
C ALA A 250 3.37 5.80 -9.58
N PRO A 251 2.83 4.97 -10.49
CA PRO A 251 2.09 3.78 -10.07
C PRO A 251 3.00 2.70 -9.45
N SER A 252 4.20 2.46 -9.99
CA SER A 252 5.08 1.39 -9.48
C SER A 252 5.98 1.78 -8.31
N GLY A 253 6.27 3.07 -8.15
CA GLY A 253 7.30 3.51 -7.20
C GLY A 253 8.72 3.12 -7.58
N MET A 254 8.91 2.54 -8.77
CA MET A 254 10.20 2.05 -9.28
C MET A 254 10.89 3.11 -10.14
N ARG A 255 12.10 2.82 -10.62
CA ARG A 255 12.84 3.75 -11.49
C ARG A 255 12.08 3.93 -12.80
N PRO A 256 11.83 5.16 -13.27
CA PRO A 256 11.04 5.36 -14.47
C PRO A 256 11.79 4.85 -15.70
N THR A 257 11.06 4.15 -16.57
CA THR A 257 11.46 3.92 -17.96
C THR A 257 11.09 5.13 -18.81
N ASN A 258 11.49 5.14 -20.09
CA ASN A 258 11.01 6.12 -21.06
C ASN A 258 9.49 6.03 -21.30
N ASP A 259 8.87 4.93 -20.90
CA ASP A 259 7.44 4.67 -21.08
C ASP A 259 6.56 5.18 -19.96
N CYS A 260 7.12 5.37 -18.77
CA CYS A 260 6.37 5.91 -17.65
C CYS A 260 6.02 7.40 -17.89
N PRO A 261 4.73 7.74 -18.09
CA PRO A 261 4.28 9.09 -18.38
C PRO A 261 4.11 9.94 -17.11
N GLN A 262 3.95 9.30 -15.96
CA GLN A 262 3.72 9.93 -14.66
C GLN A 262 4.90 9.68 -13.75
N ARG A 263 5.72 10.72 -13.54
CA ARG A 263 6.91 10.64 -12.71
C ARG A 263 6.84 11.66 -11.60
N HIS A 264 7.38 11.32 -10.45
CA HIS A 264 7.52 12.26 -9.35
C HIS A 264 8.82 11.99 -8.58
N VAL A 265 9.26 12.96 -7.80
CA VAL A 265 10.46 12.84 -6.99
C VAL A 265 10.07 12.55 -5.55
N GLU A 266 10.54 11.43 -5.02
CA GLU A 266 10.26 10.97 -3.66
C GLU A 266 11.52 10.96 -2.79
N TRP A 267 11.33 11.05 -1.48
CA TRP A 267 12.36 10.91 -0.44
C TRP A 267 12.57 9.46 -0.02
N PHE A 268 13.83 9.12 0.21
CA PHE A 268 14.27 7.80 0.63
C PHE A 268 15.30 7.90 1.74
N ILE A 269 15.34 6.89 2.59
CA ILE A 269 16.55 6.59 3.36
C ILE A 269 17.60 6.12 2.36
N GLU A 270 18.82 6.65 2.43
CA GLU A 270 19.92 6.24 1.57
C GLU A 270 20.13 4.70 1.65
N GLY A 271 20.21 4.06 0.49
CA GLY A 271 20.28 2.60 0.35
C GLY A 271 18.93 1.91 0.16
N THR A 272 17.81 2.63 0.32
CA THR A 272 16.45 2.07 0.16
C THR A 272 15.75 2.48 -1.14
N GLN A 273 16.42 3.23 -2.01
CA GLN A 273 15.90 3.58 -3.33
C GLN A 273 15.65 2.32 -4.18
N PRO A 274 14.62 2.32 -5.05
CA PRO A 274 14.38 1.21 -5.98
C PRO A 274 15.56 1.06 -6.95
N LEU A 275 16.02 -0.17 -7.15
CA LEU A 275 17.09 -0.49 -8.09
C LEU A 275 16.54 -0.85 -9.47
N GLU A 276 15.37 -1.48 -9.49
CA GLU A 276 14.69 -1.97 -10.69
C GLU A 276 13.93 -0.87 -11.43
N PHE A 277 13.76 -1.09 -12.73
CA PHE A 277 12.97 -0.23 -13.58
C PHE A 277 11.49 -0.61 -13.52
N ASP A 278 10.64 0.40 -13.71
CA ASP A 278 9.20 0.27 -13.83
C ASP A 278 8.79 -0.86 -14.78
N THR A 279 7.91 -1.73 -14.27
CA THR A 279 7.32 -2.86 -14.99
C THR A 279 5.84 -2.62 -15.33
N VAL A 280 5.25 -1.52 -14.84
CA VAL A 280 3.84 -1.21 -15.03
C VAL A 280 3.59 -0.62 -16.42
N TRP A 281 4.37 0.39 -16.83
CA TRP A 281 4.19 0.97 -18.17
C TRP A 281 4.99 0.17 -19.20
N GLN A 282 4.27 -0.60 -20.00
CA GLN A 282 4.86 -1.48 -21.01
C GLN A 282 4.49 -1.03 -22.41
N ALA A 283 5.46 -1.08 -23.32
CA ALA A 283 5.29 -0.72 -24.72
C ALA A 283 5.05 -1.95 -25.60
N PHE A 284 4.11 -1.82 -26.52
CA PHE A 284 3.69 -2.83 -27.47
C PHE A 284 3.69 -2.25 -28.88
N GLU A 285 4.09 -3.06 -29.86
CA GLU A 285 3.96 -2.72 -31.28
C GLU A 285 2.59 -3.21 -31.77
N ILE A 286 1.79 -2.32 -32.35
CA ILE A 286 0.44 -2.61 -32.85
C ILE A 286 0.44 -2.55 -34.37
N ASP A 287 -0.15 -3.53 -35.06
CA ASP A 287 -0.43 -3.44 -36.49
C ASP A 287 -1.61 -2.50 -36.72
N THR A 288 -1.34 -1.34 -37.32
CA THR A 288 -2.34 -0.31 -37.65
C THR A 288 -3.48 -0.79 -38.55
N ARG A 289 -3.30 -1.90 -39.28
CA ARG A 289 -4.32 -2.47 -40.17
C ARG A 289 -5.35 -3.29 -39.43
N SER A 290 -4.92 -4.08 -38.43
CA SER A 290 -5.76 -5.00 -37.68
C SER A 290 -6.16 -4.44 -36.31
N GLY A 291 -5.38 -3.51 -35.75
CA GLY A 291 -5.51 -3.07 -34.37
C GLY A 291 -5.00 -4.08 -33.34
N LEU A 292 -4.39 -5.18 -33.78
CA LEU A 292 -3.83 -6.24 -32.93
C LEU A 292 -2.32 -6.06 -32.74
N LEU A 293 -1.72 -6.87 -31.86
CA LEU A 293 -0.25 -6.88 -31.72
C LEU A 293 0.44 -7.21 -33.04
N ALA A 294 1.50 -6.48 -33.34
CA ALA A 294 2.28 -6.62 -34.55
C ALA A 294 3.16 -7.88 -34.50
N GLY A 295 2.72 -8.97 -35.13
CA GLY A 295 3.51 -10.20 -35.30
C GLY A 295 4.68 -10.05 -36.26
N GLU A 296 5.49 -11.09 -36.45
CA GLU A 296 6.70 -11.08 -37.31
C GLU A 296 6.41 -10.59 -38.74
N ASP A 297 5.26 -10.98 -39.31
CA ASP A 297 4.84 -10.60 -40.67
C ASP A 297 4.34 -9.15 -40.81
N THR A 298 4.30 -8.37 -39.73
CA THR A 298 3.84 -6.98 -39.79
C THR A 298 4.93 -6.09 -40.40
N PRO A 299 4.71 -5.44 -41.57
CA PRO A 299 5.69 -4.52 -42.13
C PRO A 299 5.89 -3.30 -41.22
N ASP A 300 7.12 -2.80 -41.08
CA ASP A 300 7.47 -1.69 -40.18
C ASP A 300 6.59 -0.45 -40.35
N GLN A 301 6.22 -0.12 -41.59
CA GLN A 301 5.33 1.02 -41.90
C GLN A 301 3.92 0.89 -41.31
N ASN A 302 3.50 -0.32 -40.95
CA ASN A 302 2.22 -0.60 -40.33
C ASN A 302 2.34 -0.81 -38.82
N ARG A 303 3.56 -0.83 -38.26
CA ARG A 303 3.80 -0.96 -36.82
C ARG A 303 3.68 0.40 -36.15
N VAL A 304 2.88 0.49 -35.09
CA VAL A 304 2.82 1.67 -34.22
C VAL A 304 3.04 1.28 -32.77
N ARG A 305 4.02 1.92 -32.15
CA ARG A 305 4.29 1.77 -30.73
C ARG A 305 3.19 2.40 -29.88
N ARG A 306 2.64 1.63 -28.96
CA ARG A 306 1.64 2.06 -27.96
C ARG A 306 2.07 1.61 -26.58
N VAL A 307 1.85 2.45 -25.58
CA VAL A 307 2.20 2.17 -24.18
C VAL A 307 0.91 1.93 -23.40
N PHE A 308 0.90 0.90 -22.56
CA PHE A 308 -0.23 0.47 -21.75
C PHE A 308 0.19 0.37 -20.27
N GLU A 309 -0.77 0.59 -19.37
CA GLU A 309 -0.61 0.40 -17.93
C GLU A 309 -0.96 -1.05 -17.58
N ILE A 310 0.06 -1.88 -17.39
CA ILE A 310 -0.07 -3.30 -17.07
C ILE A 310 0.12 -3.46 -15.56
N LEU A 311 -1.00 -3.46 -14.84
CA LEU A 311 -1.00 -3.65 -13.39
C LEU A 311 -0.76 -5.12 -13.01
N PRO A 312 -0.29 -5.38 -11.76
CA PRO A 312 -0.20 -6.73 -11.22
C PRO A 312 -1.52 -7.50 -11.33
N GLN A 313 -1.43 -8.82 -11.39
CA GLN A 313 -2.59 -9.72 -11.57
C GLN A 313 -3.71 -9.44 -10.55
N GLU A 314 -3.35 -9.14 -9.30
CA GLU A 314 -4.29 -8.82 -8.23
C GLU A 314 -5.17 -7.60 -8.57
N ALA A 315 -4.65 -6.64 -9.33
CA ALA A 315 -5.33 -5.41 -9.70
C ALA A 315 -5.97 -5.45 -11.10
N ARG A 316 -5.89 -6.58 -11.81
CA ARG A 316 -6.36 -6.69 -13.20
C ARG A 316 -7.85 -6.42 -13.35
N ASP A 317 -8.64 -7.09 -12.53
CA ASP A 317 -10.09 -6.97 -12.50
C ASP A 317 -10.52 -5.53 -12.23
N TRP A 318 -9.85 -4.87 -11.29
CA TRP A 318 -10.06 -3.46 -11.02
C TRP A 318 -9.67 -2.60 -12.24
N ALA A 319 -8.53 -2.86 -12.88
CA ALA A 319 -8.07 -2.11 -14.05
C ALA A 319 -9.10 -2.13 -15.20
N VAL A 320 -9.66 -3.31 -15.49
CA VAL A 320 -10.69 -3.49 -16.53
C VAL A 320 -11.96 -2.73 -16.18
N ARG A 321 -12.46 -2.86 -14.94
CA ARG A 321 -13.68 -2.15 -14.48
C ARG A 321 -13.50 -0.63 -14.44
N SER A 322 -12.28 -0.17 -14.13
CA SER A 322 -11.90 1.24 -14.12
C SER A 322 -11.61 1.81 -15.53
N GLY A 323 -11.71 0.98 -16.57
CA GLY A 323 -11.53 1.41 -17.95
C GLY A 323 -10.08 1.72 -18.33
N ILE A 324 -9.10 1.16 -17.60
CA ILE A 324 -7.69 1.25 -17.98
C ILE A 324 -7.51 0.50 -19.30
N PRO A 325 -6.98 1.15 -20.36
CA PRO A 325 -6.77 0.51 -21.65
C PRO A 325 -5.90 -0.73 -21.53
N GLN A 326 -6.34 -1.82 -22.17
CA GLN A 326 -5.61 -3.07 -22.21
C GLN A 326 -4.92 -3.27 -23.56
N PRO A 327 -3.74 -3.90 -23.60
CA PRO A 327 -3.11 -4.25 -24.86
C PRO A 327 -4.06 -5.17 -25.64
N PRO A 328 -4.16 -5.00 -26.96
CA PRO A 328 -4.97 -5.90 -27.77
C PRO A 328 -4.41 -7.32 -27.67
N PRO A 329 -5.25 -8.36 -27.83
CA PRO A 329 -4.77 -9.73 -27.88
C PRO A 329 -3.77 -9.91 -29.03
N GLN A 330 -2.92 -10.92 -28.93
CA GLN A 330 -2.15 -11.37 -30.10
C GLN A 330 -3.13 -11.76 -31.23
N VAL A 331 -2.63 -11.80 -32.47
CA VAL A 331 -3.43 -12.24 -33.60
C VAL A 331 -3.97 -13.64 -33.32
N VAL A 332 -5.29 -13.72 -33.11
CA VAL A 332 -6.03 -14.97 -32.97
C VAL A 332 -7.16 -14.94 -33.98
N THR A 333 -7.24 -16.04 -34.73
CA THR A 333 -8.31 -16.40 -35.65
C THR A 333 -9.69 -16.08 -35.07
N LEU A 334 -10.52 -15.39 -35.84
CA LEU A 334 -11.91 -15.08 -35.48
C LEU A 334 -12.64 -16.38 -35.09
N VAL A 335 -13.14 -16.45 -33.85
CA VAL A 335 -14.06 -17.52 -33.44
C VAL A 335 -15.47 -16.95 -33.27
N ASP A 336 -16.44 -17.68 -33.81
CA ASP A 336 -17.86 -17.29 -33.93
C ASP A 336 -18.56 -17.21 -32.57
N ALA A 337 -19.63 -16.39 -32.50
CA ALA A 337 -20.32 -15.95 -31.28
C ALA A 337 -21.13 -17.00 -30.48
N ASN A 338 -20.82 -18.30 -30.60
CA ASN A 338 -21.51 -19.40 -29.89
C ASN A 338 -20.55 -20.27 -29.04
N ASP A 339 -19.42 -19.71 -28.61
CA ASP A 339 -18.21 -20.52 -28.40
C ASP A 339 -18.09 -21.20 -27.02
N ASP A 340 -18.08 -22.53 -27.04
CA ASP A 340 -17.50 -23.41 -26.02
C ASP A 340 -15.96 -23.37 -26.14
N ALA A 341 -15.35 -22.19 -25.97
CA ALA A 341 -13.92 -21.98 -26.18
C ALA A 341 -13.08 -22.44 -24.98
N LEU A 342 -11.85 -22.88 -25.23
CA LEU A 342 -10.85 -23.08 -24.19
C LEU A 342 -10.11 -21.76 -23.92
N ARG A 343 -10.23 -21.23 -22.70
CA ARG A 343 -9.64 -19.93 -22.35
C ARG A 343 -8.82 -20.01 -21.07
N LEU A 344 -7.53 -19.66 -21.17
CA LEU A 344 -6.70 -19.48 -19.98
C LEU A 344 -7.27 -18.35 -19.11
N LEU A 345 -7.37 -18.62 -17.80
CA LEU A 345 -7.86 -17.70 -16.79
C LEU A 345 -6.72 -17.14 -15.94
N GLU A 346 -5.68 -17.93 -15.68
CA GLU A 346 -4.47 -17.50 -14.96
C GLU A 346 -3.22 -18.17 -15.58
N PRO A 347 -2.08 -17.46 -15.65
CA PRO A 347 -1.89 -16.05 -15.27
C PRO A 347 -2.48 -15.08 -16.31
N ASP A 348 -2.54 -13.80 -15.96
CA ASP A 348 -2.91 -12.75 -16.92
C ASP A 348 -1.78 -12.48 -17.92
N PRO A 349 -2.10 -12.22 -19.20
CA PRO A 349 -1.08 -11.92 -20.20
C PRO A 349 -0.33 -10.64 -19.89
N TYR A 350 0.98 -10.66 -20.17
CA TYR A 350 1.97 -9.60 -19.97
C TYR A 350 2.26 -9.25 -18.51
N THR A 351 1.72 -10.02 -17.57
CA THR A 351 2.04 -9.87 -16.14
C THR A 351 3.52 -10.11 -15.90
N VAL A 352 4.12 -9.28 -15.04
CA VAL A 352 5.47 -9.50 -14.54
C VAL A 352 5.38 -9.99 -13.10
N PHE A 353 5.80 -11.23 -12.86
CA PHE A 353 5.93 -11.81 -11.52
C PHE A 353 7.34 -11.56 -10.98
N GLU A 354 7.45 -11.40 -9.66
CA GLU A 354 8.73 -11.15 -8.99
C GLU A 354 9.06 -12.27 -8.01
N LEU A 355 10.25 -12.85 -8.13
CA LEU A 355 10.77 -13.85 -7.20
C LEU A 355 11.38 -13.17 -5.98
N SER A 356 10.72 -13.27 -4.82
CA SER A 356 11.21 -12.74 -3.56
C SER A 356 12.36 -13.57 -2.98
N PRO A 357 13.52 -12.97 -2.63
CA PRO A 357 14.60 -13.69 -1.96
C PRO A 357 14.27 -14.08 -0.51
N LEU A 358 13.19 -13.51 0.06
CA LEU A 358 12.75 -13.77 1.43
C LEU A 358 11.86 -15.01 1.56
N LEU A 359 11.34 -15.52 0.45
CA LEU A 359 10.45 -16.68 0.42
C LEU A 359 11.17 -17.92 -0.10
N PRO A 360 10.96 -19.11 0.49
CA PRO A 360 11.49 -20.36 -0.05
C PRO A 360 11.04 -20.57 -1.51
N GLY A 361 11.94 -20.96 -2.41
CA GLY A 361 11.61 -21.14 -3.83
C GLY A 361 10.43 -22.09 -4.08
N GLU A 362 10.28 -23.14 -3.26
CA GLU A 362 9.15 -24.09 -3.35
C GLU A 362 7.77 -23.45 -3.09
N SER A 363 7.74 -22.31 -2.39
CA SER A 363 6.52 -21.55 -2.12
C SER A 363 6.18 -20.53 -3.20
N GLN A 364 7.13 -20.22 -4.09
CA GLN A 364 6.99 -19.22 -5.15
C GLN A 364 6.52 -19.89 -6.44
N ARG A 365 5.20 -20.07 -6.52
CA ARG A 365 4.53 -20.77 -7.61
C ARG A 365 3.25 -20.04 -7.99
N ILE A 366 2.91 -20.05 -9.27
CA ILE A 366 1.65 -19.52 -9.77
C ILE A 366 0.68 -20.65 -10.07
N ARG A 367 -0.61 -20.33 -9.93
CA ARG A 367 -1.68 -21.23 -10.33
C ARG A 367 -1.98 -20.97 -11.80
N LEU A 368 -2.02 -22.04 -12.57
CA LEU A 368 -2.47 -22.05 -13.96
C LEU A 368 -3.90 -22.57 -13.96
N THR A 369 -4.81 -21.82 -14.55
CA THR A 369 -6.23 -22.21 -14.64
C THR A 369 -6.79 -21.92 -16.01
N VAL A 370 -7.80 -22.70 -16.40
CA VAL A 370 -8.47 -22.61 -17.70
C VAL A 370 -9.98 -22.77 -17.52
N GLY A 371 -10.74 -21.93 -18.22
CA GLY A 371 -12.15 -22.14 -18.49
C GLY A 371 -12.26 -23.09 -19.66
N ALA A 372 -12.85 -24.25 -19.43
CA ALA A 372 -12.99 -25.29 -20.45
C ALA A 372 -14.45 -25.72 -20.60
N PRO A 373 -14.87 -26.18 -21.79
CA PRO A 373 -16.21 -26.70 -22.03
C PRO A 373 -16.60 -27.85 -21.10
N ALA A 374 -17.90 -28.00 -20.82
CA ALA A 374 -18.39 -29.02 -19.89
C ALA A 374 -18.09 -30.47 -20.31
N ASN A 375 -17.84 -30.72 -21.60
CA ASN A 375 -17.46 -32.03 -22.15
C ASN A 375 -15.94 -32.27 -22.18
N THR A 376 -15.14 -31.42 -21.55
CA THR A 376 -13.69 -31.60 -21.41
C THR A 376 -13.38 -32.81 -20.54
N ARG A 377 -12.53 -33.72 -21.04
CA ARG A 377 -12.03 -34.86 -20.26
C ARG A 377 -10.71 -34.56 -19.57
N ARG A 378 -9.85 -33.82 -20.26
CA ARG A 378 -8.47 -33.58 -19.82
C ARG A 378 -7.95 -32.27 -20.36
N VAL A 379 -7.12 -31.59 -19.57
CA VAL A 379 -6.36 -30.41 -19.99
C VAL A 379 -4.86 -30.68 -19.83
N ILE A 380 -4.06 -30.24 -20.79
CA ILE A 380 -2.59 -30.25 -20.73
C ILE A 380 -2.11 -28.80 -20.78
N TYR A 381 -1.28 -28.42 -19.82
CA TYR A 381 -0.59 -27.13 -19.84
C TYR A 381 0.79 -27.29 -20.49
N ARG A 382 1.13 -26.38 -21.40
CA ARG A 382 2.45 -26.30 -22.04
C ARG A 382 3.08 -24.95 -21.72
N MET A 383 4.24 -24.98 -21.09
CA MET A 383 5.08 -23.81 -20.85
C MET A 383 6.25 -23.85 -21.83
N ASP A 384 6.40 -22.81 -22.65
CA ASP A 384 7.48 -22.71 -23.65
C ASP A 384 7.56 -23.95 -24.56
N GLY A 385 6.38 -24.50 -24.91
CA GLY A 385 6.23 -25.73 -25.71
C GLY A 385 6.39 -27.05 -24.94
N VAL A 386 6.86 -27.02 -23.68
CA VAL A 386 7.07 -28.19 -22.82
C VAL A 386 5.83 -28.50 -22.00
N ALA A 387 5.34 -29.74 -22.07
CA ALA A 387 4.17 -30.17 -21.30
C ALA A 387 4.51 -30.26 -19.80
N LEU A 388 3.76 -29.54 -18.97
CA LEU A 388 3.93 -29.49 -17.52
C LEU A 388 3.19 -30.62 -16.78
N GLY A 389 2.10 -31.11 -17.36
CA GLY A 389 1.27 -32.16 -16.76
C GLY A 389 -0.13 -32.22 -17.37
N GLU A 390 -0.85 -33.30 -17.04
CA GLU A 390 -2.21 -33.57 -17.49
C GLU A 390 -3.18 -33.48 -16.30
N ILE A 391 -4.31 -32.78 -16.47
CA ILE A 391 -5.33 -32.60 -15.45
C ILE A 391 -6.64 -33.23 -15.92
N ASP A 392 -7.11 -34.24 -15.20
CA ASP A 392 -8.29 -35.04 -15.58
C ASP A 392 -9.59 -34.59 -14.90
N ALA A 393 -9.56 -33.49 -14.12
CA ALA A 393 -10.75 -32.98 -13.43
C ALA A 393 -10.77 -31.45 -13.24
N ALA A 394 -11.97 -30.87 -13.27
CA ALA A 394 -12.24 -29.49 -12.88
C ALA A 394 -11.81 -29.25 -11.40
N PRO A 395 -11.24 -28.07 -11.05
CA PRO A 395 -11.22 -26.82 -11.82
C PRO A 395 -10.03 -26.68 -12.78
N TRP A 396 -9.47 -27.79 -13.30
CA TRP A 396 -8.44 -27.79 -14.34
C TRP A 396 -7.19 -27.00 -13.93
N ALA A 397 -6.81 -27.06 -12.65
CA ALA A 397 -5.75 -26.24 -12.09
C ALA A 397 -4.43 -27.00 -11.98
N LEU A 398 -3.32 -26.32 -12.32
CA LEU A 398 -1.96 -26.80 -12.09
C LEU A 398 -1.16 -25.72 -11.36
N TRP A 399 -0.25 -26.11 -10.47
CA TRP A 399 0.71 -25.17 -9.87
C TRP A 399 2.05 -25.30 -10.58
N TRP A 400 2.60 -24.16 -11.03
CA TRP A 400 3.90 -24.10 -11.68
C TRP A 400 4.87 -23.26 -10.84
N PRO A 401 6.07 -23.78 -10.49
CA PRO A 401 7.09 -23.00 -9.79
C PRO A 401 7.59 -21.88 -10.69
N LEU A 402 7.71 -20.67 -10.14
CA LEU A 402 8.22 -19.52 -10.89
C LEU A 402 9.69 -19.77 -11.27
N GLU A 403 9.98 -19.72 -12.57
CA GLU A 403 11.33 -19.75 -13.13
C GLU A 403 11.66 -18.40 -13.75
N LEU A 404 12.89 -17.91 -13.65
CA LEU A 404 13.28 -16.62 -14.23
C LEU A 404 13.27 -16.66 -15.76
N GLY A 405 12.65 -15.67 -16.39
CA GLY A 405 12.61 -15.57 -17.85
C GLY A 405 11.33 -14.97 -18.41
N GLU A 406 11.29 -14.88 -19.73
CA GLU A 406 10.05 -14.68 -20.49
C GLU A 406 9.46 -16.06 -20.79
N HIS A 407 8.14 -16.18 -20.59
CA HIS A 407 7.42 -17.44 -20.69
C HIS A 407 6.16 -17.28 -21.53
N GLU A 408 5.78 -18.35 -22.22
CA GLU A 408 4.51 -18.47 -22.94
C GLU A 408 3.75 -19.71 -22.48
N LEU A 409 2.51 -19.51 -22.01
CA LEU A 409 1.61 -20.57 -21.59
C LEU A 409 0.54 -20.86 -22.64
N VAL A 410 0.35 -22.14 -22.97
CA VAL A 410 -0.76 -22.64 -23.79
C VAL A 410 -1.48 -23.77 -23.07
N ALA A 411 -2.81 -23.80 -23.13
CA ALA A 411 -3.62 -24.94 -22.69
C ALA A 411 -4.16 -25.73 -23.89
N GLU A 412 -4.16 -27.06 -23.76
CA GLU A 412 -4.71 -28.01 -24.74
C GLU A 412 -5.78 -28.87 -24.04
N ALA A 413 -7.04 -28.80 -24.48
CA ALA A 413 -8.13 -29.59 -23.91
C ALA A 413 -8.55 -30.72 -24.84
N LEU A 414 -8.66 -31.94 -24.31
CA LEU A 414 -9.21 -33.11 -24.99
C LEU A 414 -10.68 -33.27 -24.60
N LEU A 415 -11.57 -33.20 -25.59
CA LEU A 415 -13.02 -33.32 -25.40
C LEU A 415 -13.48 -34.78 -25.42
N ALA A 416 -14.70 -35.03 -24.95
CA ALA A 416 -15.27 -36.37 -24.87
C ALA A 416 -15.45 -37.07 -26.24
N ASP A 417 -15.53 -36.31 -27.32
CA ASP A 417 -15.61 -36.81 -28.70
C ASP A 417 -14.22 -37.11 -29.33
N GLY A 418 -13.14 -36.84 -28.58
CA GLY A 418 -11.76 -37.05 -29.03
C GLY A 418 -11.14 -35.88 -29.79
N SER A 419 -11.88 -34.79 -29.99
CA SER A 419 -11.33 -33.55 -30.55
C SER A 419 -10.49 -32.79 -29.51
N THR A 420 -9.58 -31.93 -30.00
CA THR A 420 -8.75 -31.08 -29.16
C THR A 420 -9.03 -29.60 -29.41
N LEU A 421 -9.05 -28.81 -28.34
CA LEU A 421 -9.08 -27.36 -28.37
C LEU A 421 -7.76 -26.80 -27.84
N LEU A 422 -7.30 -25.70 -28.42
CA LEU A 422 -6.14 -24.95 -27.94
C LEU A 422 -6.60 -23.58 -27.46
N SER A 423 -6.01 -23.10 -26.37
CA SER A 423 -6.17 -21.72 -25.94
C SER A 423 -5.25 -20.80 -26.74
N ASP A 424 -5.56 -19.51 -26.70
CA ASP A 424 -4.60 -18.48 -27.07
C ASP A 424 -3.38 -18.53 -26.14
N PRO A 425 -2.16 -18.24 -26.65
CA PRO A 425 -0.97 -18.16 -25.82
C PRO A 425 -1.06 -16.96 -24.87
N ILE A 426 -0.64 -17.18 -23.63
CA ILE A 426 -0.47 -16.13 -22.63
C ILE A 426 1.03 -15.94 -22.37
N PRO A 427 1.63 -14.85 -22.88
CA PRO A 427 2.99 -14.48 -22.51
C PRO A 427 3.00 -13.83 -21.12
N PHE A 428 4.02 -14.09 -20.32
CA PHE A 428 4.29 -13.39 -19.06
C PHE A 428 5.79 -13.41 -18.77
N ARG A 429 6.23 -12.66 -17.77
CA ARG A 429 7.65 -12.60 -17.40
C ARG A 429 7.84 -12.82 -15.90
N VAL A 430 8.93 -13.47 -15.53
CA VAL A 430 9.36 -13.61 -14.14
C VAL A 430 10.72 -12.96 -13.99
N VAL A 431 10.81 -12.02 -13.05
CA VAL A 431 12.04 -11.30 -12.73
C VAL A 431 12.46 -11.58 -11.29
N GLN A 432 13.71 -11.27 -10.96
CA GLN A 432 14.19 -11.37 -9.59
C GLN A 432 13.77 -10.11 -8.83
N ASP A 433 13.11 -10.28 -7.67
CA ASP A 433 12.89 -9.17 -6.75
C ASP A 433 14.26 -8.76 -6.17
N ALA A 434 14.57 -7.48 -6.28
CA ALA A 434 15.70 -6.86 -5.63
C ALA A 434 15.17 -5.93 -4.54
N PRO A 435 14.76 -6.47 -3.37
CA PRO A 435 14.25 -5.63 -2.32
C PRO A 435 15.32 -4.60 -1.93
N PRO A 436 14.95 -3.34 -1.71
CA PRO A 436 15.87 -2.37 -1.15
C PRO A 436 16.46 -2.95 0.14
N GLN A 437 17.79 -2.86 0.30
CA GLN A 437 18.47 -3.42 1.47
C GLN A 437 17.75 -2.93 2.74
N SER A 438 17.05 -3.84 3.42
CA SER A 438 16.45 -3.53 4.70
C SER A 438 17.59 -3.28 5.67
N TYR A 439 17.71 -2.05 6.17
CA TYR A 439 18.56 -1.76 7.31
C TYR A 439 18.03 -2.59 8.50
N THR A 440 18.67 -3.74 8.74
CA THR A 440 18.69 -4.37 10.06
C THR A 440 19.88 -3.77 10.80
N GLU A 441 19.65 -2.75 11.61
CA GLU A 441 20.50 -2.55 12.80
C GLU A 441 20.11 -3.70 13.76
N GLY A 442 21.02 -4.61 14.12
CA GLY A 442 22.11 -4.36 15.05
C GLY A 442 21.59 -4.69 16.45
N GLU A 443 22.01 -5.85 17.00
CA GLU A 443 21.76 -6.27 18.39
C GLU A 443 22.12 -5.20 19.43
#